data_AF-X1RVP3-F1
#
_entry.id   AF-X1RVP3-F1
#
_cell.length_a   1.000
_cell.length_b   1.000
_cell.length_c   1.000
_cell.angle_alpha   90.00
_cell.angle_beta   90.00
_cell.angle_gamma   90.00
#
_symmetry.space_group_name_H-M   'P 1'
#
loop_
_entity.id
_entity.type
_entity.pdbx_description
1 polymer ?
#
loop_
_entity_poly.entity_id
_entity_poly.type
_entity_poly.pdbx_seq_one_letter_code
_entity_poly.pdbx_strand_id
1 'polypeptide(L)'
;MGIRGFIDRTYHDRVGGRRRDASAQGLHVDNLPIPPPNKVIKMAKGARDIILRDRLEFTTTATGNTSLVYGRVDLSDYVSIVKNEGLAIKEVRFQFRVPSDDNGWPIWMNTEDLAAVPAASVAEANICAFATTTAYENAADVGIASPNVLCMYEKKSTIFPTGWADYVDHAFGTPDLHPEGYDVVTDLLIGVYANNLQNTRLVNTTLELDIMIIAEPKKITQKDLTQMLTQAQDL
;
A
#
# COMPACT_ATOMS: atom_id res chain seq x y z
N MET A 1 -17.16 58.51 -2.85
CA MET A 1 -16.50 57.98 -1.63
C MET A 1 -17.04 56.58 -1.39
N GLY A 2 -16.21 55.57 -1.09
CA GLY A 2 -16.70 54.23 -0.67
C GLY A 2 -16.89 53.17 -1.76
N ILE A 3 -15.90 52.29 -1.88
CA ILE A 3 -15.89 51.01 -2.62
C ILE A 3 -16.29 49.91 -1.58
N ARG A 4 -17.06 48.84 -1.83
CA ARG A 4 -17.05 47.85 -2.95
C ARG A 4 -18.42 47.15 -3.12
N GLY A 5 -18.54 46.27 -4.12
CA GLY A 5 -19.62 45.28 -4.25
C GLY A 5 -19.20 43.84 -3.90
N PHE A 6 -20.17 42.93 -3.93
CA PHE A 6 -20.11 41.51 -3.52
C PHE A 6 -19.84 40.56 -4.72
N ILE A 7 -19.47 39.30 -4.43
CA ILE A 7 -19.53 38.08 -5.29
C ILE A 7 -18.36 37.75 -6.25
N ASP A 8 -17.98 36.47 -6.12
CA ASP A 8 -17.17 35.53 -6.92
C ASP A 8 -15.71 35.81 -7.32
N ARG A 9 -14.88 34.80 -7.08
CA ARG A 9 -13.63 34.55 -7.82
C ARG A 9 -13.14 33.11 -7.63
N THR A 10 -13.60 32.22 -8.50
CA THR A 10 -13.01 30.89 -8.71
C THR A 10 -11.53 31.02 -9.09
N TYR A 11 -10.62 30.40 -8.32
CA TYR A 11 -9.19 30.37 -8.65
C TYR A 11 -8.90 29.23 -9.63
N HIS A 12 -8.67 29.56 -10.90
CA HIS A 12 -8.00 28.67 -11.85
C HIS A 12 -6.58 29.18 -12.08
N ASP A 13 -5.60 28.56 -11.40
CA ASP A 13 -4.20 28.89 -11.61
C ASP A 13 -3.70 28.25 -12.92
N ARG A 14 -3.67 29.04 -13.99
CA ARG A 14 -3.15 28.62 -15.30
C ARG A 14 -1.66 28.94 -15.39
N VAL A 15 -0.82 27.94 -15.14
CA VAL A 15 0.62 28.03 -15.41
C VAL A 15 0.83 28.42 -16.88
N GLY A 16 1.55 29.52 -17.09
CA GLY A 16 1.76 30.15 -18.40
C GLY A 16 2.68 29.37 -19.34
N GLY A 17 2.21 28.27 -19.91
CA GLY A 17 2.83 27.61 -21.06
C GLY A 17 2.23 28.11 -22.37
N ARG A 18 3.00 28.84 -23.20
CA ARG A 18 2.57 29.23 -24.55
C ARG A 18 2.35 27.97 -25.40
N ARG A 19 1.09 27.55 -25.59
CA ARG A 19 0.73 26.67 -26.70
C ARG A 19 1.06 27.40 -28.00
N ARG A 20 2.16 26.99 -28.65
CA ARG A 20 2.45 27.36 -30.02
C ARG A 20 1.57 26.48 -30.89
N ASP A 21 0.43 27.00 -31.33
CA ASP A 21 -0.44 26.29 -32.26
C ASP A 21 0.31 26.08 -33.58
N ALA A 22 0.65 24.82 -33.86
CA ALA A 22 1.48 24.44 -35.01
C ALA A 22 0.78 24.70 -36.37
N SER A 23 -0.53 24.99 -36.36
CA SER A 23 -1.31 25.38 -37.55
C SER A 23 -0.85 26.71 -38.16
N ALA A 24 -0.14 27.57 -37.41
CA ALA A 24 0.30 28.88 -37.89
C ALA A 24 1.59 28.87 -38.74
N GLN A 25 2.21 27.70 -39.00
CA GLN A 25 3.50 27.61 -39.72
C GLN A 25 3.53 26.62 -40.90
N GLY A 26 2.39 26.15 -41.40
CA GLY A 26 2.33 25.37 -42.66
C GLY A 26 3.08 24.03 -42.64
N LEU A 27 3.42 23.52 -41.45
CA LEU A 27 4.03 22.20 -41.27
C LEU A 27 2.92 21.14 -41.22
N HIS A 28 2.97 20.15 -42.12
CA HIS A 28 2.10 18.99 -42.08
C HIS A 28 2.33 18.21 -40.77
N VAL A 29 1.37 18.31 -39.85
CA VAL A 29 1.37 17.60 -38.56
C VAL A 29 0.88 16.15 -38.66
N ASP A 30 0.44 15.72 -39.84
CA ASP A 30 -0.20 14.44 -40.11
C ASP A 30 0.74 13.21 -39.94
N ASN A 31 2.04 13.45 -39.76
CA ASN A 31 3.10 12.44 -39.63
C ASN A 31 3.88 12.49 -38.31
N LEU A 32 3.37 13.15 -37.26
CA LEU A 32 3.97 12.99 -35.92
C LEU A 32 3.71 11.54 -35.45
N PRO A 33 4.74 10.72 -35.20
CA PRO A 33 4.54 9.35 -34.75
C PRO A 33 3.86 9.38 -33.39
N ILE A 34 2.62 8.89 -33.34
CA ILE A 34 1.92 8.64 -32.08
C ILE A 34 2.79 7.64 -31.31
N PRO A 35 3.31 7.97 -30.12
CA PRO A 35 4.07 7.02 -29.34
C PRO A 35 3.18 5.79 -29.10
N PRO A 36 3.69 4.56 -29.30
CA PRO A 36 2.87 3.37 -29.09
C PRO A 36 2.31 3.42 -27.67
N PRO A 37 1.04 3.04 -27.45
CA PRO A 37 0.48 3.03 -26.11
C PRO A 37 1.40 2.19 -25.23
N ASN A 38 1.93 2.80 -24.16
CA ASN A 38 2.71 2.07 -23.17
C ASN A 38 1.92 0.82 -22.84
N LYS A 39 2.55 -0.35 -23.04
CA LYS A 39 1.93 -1.64 -22.78
C LYS A 39 1.63 -1.67 -21.30
N VAL A 40 0.40 -1.30 -20.92
CA VAL A 40 -0.09 -1.48 -19.57
C VAL A 40 -0.10 -2.98 -19.37
N ILE A 41 0.90 -3.49 -18.66
CA ILE A 41 0.94 -4.87 -18.20
C ILE A 41 -0.12 -4.96 -17.10
N LYS A 42 -1.40 -4.97 -17.50
CA LYS A 42 -2.44 -5.57 -16.68
C LYS A 42 -2.06 -7.03 -16.60
N MET A 43 -1.41 -7.42 -15.49
CA MET A 43 -1.15 -8.80 -15.15
C MET A 43 -2.48 -9.52 -14.94
N ALA A 44 -3.09 -9.95 -16.04
CA ALA A 44 -4.10 -10.97 -16.01
C ALA A 44 -3.45 -12.25 -15.52
N LYS A 45 -4.12 -12.94 -14.59
CA LYS A 45 -3.68 -14.22 -14.03
C LYS A 45 -3.19 -15.15 -15.14
N GLY A 46 -1.91 -15.51 -15.10
CA GLY A 46 -1.31 -16.50 -15.98
C GLY A 46 -1.92 -17.88 -15.75
N ALA A 47 -1.93 -18.72 -16.78
CA ALA A 47 -2.50 -20.07 -16.71
C ALA A 47 -1.82 -21.00 -15.68
N ARG A 48 -0.67 -20.59 -15.13
CA ARG A 48 0.13 -21.31 -14.13
C ARG A 48 0.13 -20.62 -12.76
N ASP A 49 -0.53 -19.47 -12.62
CA ASP A 49 -0.50 -18.70 -11.38
C ASP A 49 -1.34 -19.40 -10.30
N ILE A 50 -0.73 -19.61 -9.15
CA ILE A 50 -1.43 -20.03 -7.93
C ILE A 50 -2.00 -18.80 -7.23
N ILE A 51 -3.12 -19.00 -6.53
CA ILE A 51 -3.69 -17.99 -5.64
C ILE A 51 -3.71 -18.58 -4.25
N LEU A 52 -2.88 -18.05 -3.37
CA LEU A 52 -2.84 -18.38 -1.96
C LEU A 52 -3.69 -17.34 -1.20
N ARG A 53 -4.35 -17.79 -0.14
CA ARG A 53 -5.14 -16.93 0.74
C ARG A 53 -4.87 -17.32 2.17
N ASP A 54 -4.77 -16.32 3.02
CA ASP A 54 -4.57 -16.50 4.44
C ASP A 54 -5.30 -15.40 5.21
N ARG A 55 -5.47 -15.61 6.51
CA ARG A 55 -6.08 -14.66 7.44
C ARG A 55 -5.24 -14.60 8.70
N LEU A 56 -4.78 -13.40 9.02
CA LEU A 56 -4.01 -13.12 10.23
C LEU A 56 -4.84 -12.30 11.21
N GLU A 57 -4.60 -12.50 12.50
CA GLU A 57 -5.20 -11.72 13.59
C GLU A 57 -4.15 -10.84 14.26
N PHE A 58 -4.54 -9.65 14.69
CA PHE A 58 -3.72 -8.76 15.51
C PHE A 58 -4.62 -8.00 16.50
N THR A 59 -4.06 -7.58 17.64
CA THR A 59 -4.82 -6.88 18.69
C THR A 59 -4.37 -5.44 18.83
N THR A 60 -5.33 -4.53 19.02
CA THR A 60 -5.06 -3.14 19.41
C THR A 60 -5.09 -3.00 20.94
N THR A 61 -4.34 -2.04 21.46
CA THR A 61 -4.42 -1.64 22.89
C THR A 61 -5.65 -0.77 23.16
N ALA A 62 -5.89 -0.47 24.44
CA ALA A 62 -6.85 0.55 24.89
C ALA A 62 -6.57 1.98 24.37
N THR A 63 -5.43 2.23 23.73
CA THR A 63 -5.10 3.50 23.05
C THR A 63 -5.13 3.38 21.52
N GLY A 64 -5.63 2.25 20.99
CA GLY A 64 -5.73 2.01 19.54
C GLY A 64 -4.38 1.74 18.87
N ASN A 65 -3.36 1.31 19.63
CA ASN A 65 -2.03 1.05 19.09
C ASN A 65 -1.78 -0.45 18.92
N THR A 66 -1.00 -0.80 17.91
CA THR A 66 -0.41 -2.14 17.73
C THR A 66 1.05 -1.90 17.34
N SER A 67 1.97 -2.25 18.23
CA SER A 67 3.41 -2.36 17.90
C SER A 67 3.60 -3.30 16.72
N LEU A 68 4.69 -3.15 15.96
CA LEU A 68 4.96 -3.98 14.80
C LEU A 68 4.92 -5.47 15.18
N VAL A 69 3.97 -6.21 14.60
CA VAL A 69 3.83 -7.65 14.73
C VAL A 69 3.82 -8.31 13.35
N TYR A 70 4.24 -9.58 13.32
CA TYR A 70 4.35 -10.37 12.11
C TYR A 70 3.52 -11.64 12.20
N GLY A 71 2.69 -11.88 11.19
CA GLY A 71 2.26 -13.23 10.86
C GLY A 71 3.12 -13.81 9.73
N ARG A 72 3.06 -15.13 9.54
CA ARG A 72 3.84 -15.85 8.53
C ARG A 72 2.91 -16.66 7.65
N VAL A 73 2.93 -16.37 6.34
CA VAL A 73 2.31 -17.23 5.34
C VAL A 73 3.31 -18.34 5.00
N ASP A 74 2.95 -19.57 5.35
CA ASP A 74 3.76 -20.76 5.08
C ASP A 74 3.76 -21.06 3.56
N LEU A 75 4.95 -21.12 2.97
CA LEU A 75 5.13 -21.39 1.54
C LEU A 75 5.90 -22.69 1.30
N SER A 76 6.15 -23.49 2.33
CA SER A 76 7.06 -24.66 2.30
C SER A 76 6.63 -25.77 1.33
N ASP A 77 5.34 -25.89 1.02
CA ASP A 77 4.83 -26.80 -0.03
C ASP A 77 5.19 -26.35 -1.47
N TYR A 78 5.56 -25.08 -1.65
CA TYR A 78 5.82 -24.45 -2.96
C TYR A 78 7.27 -24.01 -3.15
N VAL A 79 8.04 -23.82 -2.07
CA VAL A 79 9.43 -23.35 -2.12
C VAL A 79 10.39 -24.40 -1.53
N SER A 80 11.51 -24.63 -2.20
CA SER A 80 12.55 -25.56 -1.73
C SER A 80 13.90 -25.23 -2.34
N ILE A 81 14.80 -24.68 -1.53
CA ILE A 81 16.18 -24.37 -1.92
C ILE A 81 16.90 -25.63 -2.44
N VAL A 82 16.70 -26.78 -1.79
CA VAL A 82 17.31 -28.06 -2.17
C VAL A 82 16.88 -28.56 -3.56
N LYS A 83 15.65 -28.21 -3.99
CA LYS A 83 15.09 -28.59 -5.31
C LYS A 83 15.14 -27.46 -6.34
N ASN A 84 15.72 -26.31 -5.98
CA ASN A 84 15.72 -25.07 -6.75
C ASN A 84 14.29 -24.62 -7.13
N GLU A 85 13.36 -24.73 -6.18
CA GLU A 85 11.95 -24.37 -6.33
C GLU A 85 11.64 -23.10 -5.54
N GLY A 86 10.91 -22.19 -6.16
CA GLY A 86 10.49 -20.93 -5.56
C GLY A 86 9.23 -20.39 -6.21
N LEU A 87 8.76 -19.27 -5.70
CA LEU A 87 7.59 -18.55 -6.23
C LEU A 87 8.02 -17.16 -6.69
N ALA A 88 7.61 -16.74 -7.88
CA ALA A 88 7.59 -15.33 -8.24
C ALA A 88 6.26 -14.73 -7.76
N ILE A 89 6.27 -13.98 -6.66
CA ILE A 89 5.10 -13.26 -6.15
C ILE A 89 4.83 -12.08 -7.09
N LYS A 90 3.67 -12.10 -7.75
CA LYS A 90 3.25 -11.08 -8.72
C LYS A 90 2.38 -10.01 -8.11
N GLU A 91 1.55 -10.38 -7.15
CA GLU A 91 0.63 -9.48 -6.47
C GLU A 91 0.34 -9.98 -5.05
N VAL A 92 0.30 -9.06 -4.10
CA VAL A 92 -0.25 -9.28 -2.76
C VAL A 92 -1.34 -8.24 -2.54
N ARG A 93 -2.50 -8.68 -2.05
CA ARG A 93 -3.63 -7.81 -1.69
C ARG A 93 -3.99 -8.01 -0.23
N PHE A 94 -4.36 -6.90 0.41
CA PHE A 94 -4.71 -6.82 1.82
C PHE A 94 -6.15 -6.33 1.98
N GLN A 95 -6.86 -6.83 2.97
CA GLN A 95 -8.13 -6.30 3.43
C GLN A 95 -8.21 -6.39 4.95
N PHE A 96 -8.18 -5.23 5.62
CA PHE A 96 -8.46 -5.14 7.05
C PHE A 96 -9.93 -5.39 7.35
N ARG A 97 -10.22 -6.04 8.48
CA ARG A 97 -11.56 -6.45 8.91
C ARG A 97 -11.73 -6.34 10.42
N VAL A 98 -12.97 -6.10 10.82
CA VAL A 98 -13.42 -6.07 12.22
C VAL A 98 -14.31 -7.32 12.41
N PRO A 99 -13.84 -8.40 13.04
CA PRO A 99 -14.60 -9.65 13.14
C PRO A 99 -15.79 -9.57 14.11
N SER A 100 -15.83 -8.55 14.97
CA SER A 100 -16.88 -8.34 15.97
C SER A 100 -18.15 -7.69 15.42
N ASP A 101 -18.20 -7.29 14.15
CA ASP A 101 -19.40 -6.74 13.52
C ASP A 101 -19.47 -6.99 12.00
N ASP A 102 -20.66 -6.83 11.41
CA ASP A 102 -20.91 -7.10 9.98
C ASP A 102 -20.58 -5.93 9.04
N ASN A 103 -20.09 -4.80 9.56
CA ASN A 103 -19.80 -3.62 8.74
C ASN A 103 -18.40 -3.68 8.11
N GLY A 104 -18.21 -2.90 7.04
CA GLY A 104 -16.88 -2.67 6.48
C GLY A 104 -15.91 -2.03 7.50
N TRP A 105 -14.61 -2.11 7.20
CA TRP A 105 -13.59 -1.37 7.92
C TRP A 105 -13.96 0.12 7.96
N PRO A 106 -13.93 0.78 9.14
CA PRO A 106 -14.37 2.17 9.25
C PRO A 106 -13.44 3.10 8.46
N ILE A 107 -14.03 4.06 7.76
CA ILE A 107 -13.30 5.13 7.06
C ILE A 107 -12.58 6.02 8.09
N TRP A 108 -13.24 6.28 9.23
CA TRP A 108 -12.71 7.06 10.34
C TRP A 108 -12.19 6.12 11.42
N MET A 109 -10.87 6.00 11.54
CA MET A 109 -10.25 5.07 12.48
C MET A 109 -9.93 5.71 13.84
N ASN A 110 -9.94 7.05 13.91
CA ASN A 110 -9.82 7.80 15.16
C ASN A 110 -11.19 7.88 15.90
N THR A 111 -11.27 8.67 16.97
CA THR A 111 -12.51 8.95 17.69
C THR A 111 -13.60 9.52 16.77
N GLU A 112 -14.83 9.06 16.96
CA GLU A 112 -16.02 9.59 16.29
C GLU A 112 -16.61 10.80 17.05
N ASP A 113 -16.13 11.06 18.27
CA ASP A 113 -16.51 12.23 19.07
C ASP A 113 -15.58 13.42 18.78
N LEU A 114 -16.11 14.44 18.08
CA LEU A 114 -15.40 15.68 17.79
C LEU A 114 -15.04 16.46 19.08
N ALA A 115 -15.77 16.30 20.18
CA ALA A 115 -15.41 16.93 21.46
C ALA A 115 -14.17 16.29 22.11
N ALA A 116 -13.82 15.06 21.73
CA ALA A 116 -12.59 14.39 22.14
C ALA A 116 -11.36 14.77 21.29
N VAL A 117 -11.55 15.43 20.14
CA VAL A 117 -10.46 15.99 19.32
C VAL A 117 -9.94 17.26 20.01
N PRO A 118 -8.67 17.33 20.47
CA PRO A 118 -8.23 18.48 21.26
C PRO A 118 -8.19 19.75 20.42
N ALA A 119 -8.73 20.84 20.94
CA ALA A 119 -9.08 22.07 20.19
C ALA A 119 -7.95 22.76 19.39
N ALA A 120 -6.69 22.38 19.62
CA ALA A 120 -5.51 22.93 18.94
C ALA A 120 -4.65 21.86 18.22
N SER A 121 -5.10 20.61 18.11
CA SER A 121 -4.34 19.50 17.52
C SER A 121 -5.17 18.67 16.56
N VAL A 122 -4.53 18.20 15.49
CA VAL A 122 -5.13 17.23 14.56
C VAL A 122 -5.13 15.85 15.19
N ALA A 123 -6.27 15.16 15.17
CA ALA A 123 -6.38 13.76 15.58
C ALA A 123 -6.13 12.85 14.37
N GLU A 124 -4.92 12.30 14.30
CA GLU A 124 -4.49 11.37 13.25
C GLU A 124 -4.50 9.92 13.75
N ALA A 125 -4.99 9.00 12.92
CA ALA A 125 -4.89 7.56 13.12
C ALA A 125 -4.36 6.90 11.84
N ASN A 126 -3.47 5.91 11.98
CA ASN A 126 -2.91 5.16 10.85
C ASN A 126 -2.82 3.65 11.14
N ILE A 127 -2.88 2.86 10.08
CA ILE A 127 -2.60 1.42 10.09
C ILE A 127 -1.90 1.06 8.79
N CYS A 128 -0.89 0.21 8.86
CA CYS A 128 -0.13 -0.25 7.70
C CYS A 128 0.04 -1.76 7.75
N ALA A 129 -0.12 -2.41 6.61
CA ALA A 129 0.22 -3.80 6.37
C ALA A 129 1.20 -3.90 5.20
N PHE A 130 2.22 -4.75 5.32
CA PHE A 130 3.24 -4.93 4.28
C PHE A 130 3.72 -6.37 4.22
N ALA A 131 4.17 -6.79 3.04
CA ALA A 131 4.75 -8.11 2.83
C ALA A 131 6.28 -7.99 2.71
N THR A 132 7.01 -8.86 3.40
CA THR A 132 8.48 -8.88 3.39
C THR A 132 9.03 -10.30 3.61
N THR A 133 10.26 -10.55 3.18
CA THR A 133 11.02 -11.77 3.54
C THR A 133 11.96 -11.56 4.73
N THR A 134 11.98 -10.37 5.36
CA THR A 134 12.85 -10.05 6.51
C THR A 134 12.08 -9.28 7.58
N ALA A 135 12.19 -9.71 8.84
CA ALA A 135 11.58 -9.00 9.96
C ALA A 135 12.39 -7.74 10.31
N TYR A 136 11.69 -6.63 10.52
CA TYR A 136 12.25 -5.37 11.00
C TYR A 136 11.98 -5.22 12.50
N GLU A 137 12.85 -4.50 13.21
CA GLU A 137 12.67 -4.22 14.63
C GLU A 137 11.59 -3.15 14.86
N ASN A 138 11.61 -2.06 14.07
CA ASN A 138 10.67 -0.96 14.22
C ASN A 138 9.88 -0.69 12.93
N ALA A 139 8.63 -0.26 13.09
CA ALA A 139 7.79 0.19 11.97
C ALA A 139 8.38 1.40 11.22
N ALA A 140 9.19 2.23 11.88
CA ALA A 140 9.83 3.40 11.28
C ALA A 140 10.94 3.05 10.26
N ASP A 141 11.48 1.84 10.31
CA ASP A 141 12.56 1.37 9.42
C ASP A 141 12.00 0.78 8.11
N VAL A 142 10.66 0.64 8.02
CA VAL A 142 9.94 0.01 6.91
C VAL A 142 9.37 1.07 5.96
N GLY A 143 9.72 0.96 4.67
CA GLY A 143 9.11 1.72 3.60
C GLY A 143 9.35 1.05 2.24
N ILE A 144 8.84 1.65 1.16
CA ILE A 144 8.93 1.10 -0.20
C ILE A 144 10.37 0.97 -0.75
N ALA A 145 11.33 1.66 -0.11
CA ALA A 145 12.75 1.59 -0.44
C ALA A 145 13.55 0.70 0.51
N SER A 146 12.94 0.18 1.58
CA SER A 146 13.62 -0.71 2.52
C SER A 146 13.83 -2.10 1.88
N PRO A 147 14.96 -2.77 2.16
CA PRO A 147 15.26 -4.08 1.57
C PRO A 147 14.14 -5.09 1.76
N ASN A 148 13.98 -5.99 0.78
CA ASN A 148 13.07 -7.14 0.92
C ASN A 148 11.59 -6.78 1.22
N VAL A 149 11.14 -5.56 0.97
CA VAL A 149 9.71 -5.17 1.02
C VAL A 149 9.08 -5.41 -0.35
N LEU A 150 8.03 -6.23 -0.40
CA LEU A 150 7.35 -6.65 -1.63
C LEU A 150 6.18 -5.74 -2.02
N CYS A 151 5.49 -5.20 -1.01
CA CYS A 151 4.35 -4.30 -1.14
C CYS A 151 4.03 -3.64 0.21
N MET A 152 3.29 -2.55 0.17
CA MET A 152 2.83 -1.82 1.36
C MET A 152 1.41 -1.28 1.13
N TYR A 153 0.56 -1.40 2.14
CA TYR A 153 -0.79 -0.84 2.17
C TYR A 153 -1.03 -0.08 3.46
N GLU A 154 -1.17 1.24 3.34
CA GLU A 154 -1.41 2.16 4.44
C GLU A 154 -2.82 2.73 4.33
N LYS A 155 -3.53 2.78 5.47
CA LYS A 155 -4.70 3.63 5.66
C LYS A 155 -4.37 4.71 6.68
N LYS A 156 -4.84 5.93 6.42
CA LYS A 156 -4.70 7.07 7.32
C LYS A 156 -6.00 7.86 7.37
N SER A 157 -6.44 8.22 8.58
CA SER A 157 -7.61 9.05 8.80
C SER A 157 -7.29 10.19 9.75
N THR A 158 -7.73 11.39 9.41
CA THR A 158 -7.31 12.65 10.02
C THR A 158 -8.55 13.48 10.35
N ILE A 159 -8.70 13.92 11.60
CA ILE A 159 -9.79 14.81 12.03
C ILE A 159 -9.20 16.11 12.57
N PHE A 160 -9.71 17.24 12.07
CA PHE A 160 -9.30 18.58 12.48
C PHE A 160 -10.27 19.13 13.55
N PRO A 161 -9.80 19.96 14.50
CA PRO A 161 -10.65 20.57 15.54
C PRO A 161 -11.84 21.39 15.01
N THR A 162 -11.76 21.82 13.76
CA THR A 162 -12.80 22.57 13.03
C THR A 162 -13.92 21.68 12.47
N GLY A 163 -13.91 20.37 12.72
CA GLY A 163 -14.90 19.41 12.22
C GLY A 163 -14.66 18.93 10.79
N TRP A 164 -13.57 19.36 10.15
CA TRP A 164 -13.12 18.79 8.88
C TRP A 164 -12.44 17.44 9.12
N ALA A 165 -12.58 16.52 8.18
CA ALA A 165 -11.92 15.22 8.22
C ALA A 165 -11.42 14.85 6.82
N ASP A 166 -10.32 14.09 6.79
CA ASP A 166 -9.66 13.63 5.56
C ASP A 166 -9.18 12.18 5.73
N TYR A 167 -9.26 11.38 4.68
CA TYR A 167 -8.81 9.99 4.68
C TYR A 167 -8.02 9.67 3.43
N VAL A 168 -6.97 8.87 3.60
CA VAL A 168 -6.05 8.49 2.55
C VAL A 168 -5.77 7.00 2.63
N ASP A 169 -5.93 6.33 1.49
CA ASP A 169 -5.51 4.95 1.26
C ASP A 169 -4.33 4.97 0.29
N HIS A 170 -3.17 4.46 0.70
CA HIS A 170 -2.02 4.25 -0.16
C HIS A 170 -1.77 2.76 -0.35
N ALA A 171 -1.71 2.31 -1.60
CA ALA A 171 -1.32 0.95 -1.96
C ALA A 171 -0.13 1.03 -2.91
N PHE A 172 1.00 0.46 -2.49
CA PHE A 172 2.18 0.22 -3.31
C PHE A 172 2.26 -1.28 -3.53
N GLY A 173 1.72 -1.74 -4.66
CA GLY A 173 1.63 -3.16 -4.96
C GLY A 173 2.97 -3.75 -5.41
N THR A 174 3.08 -5.07 -5.35
CA THR A 174 4.18 -5.79 -5.99
C THR A 174 4.34 -5.45 -7.48
N PRO A 175 3.28 -5.22 -8.29
CA PRO A 175 3.43 -4.75 -9.66
C PRO A 175 4.10 -3.37 -9.81
N ASP A 176 4.03 -2.52 -8.78
CA ASP A 176 4.60 -1.17 -8.80
C ASP A 176 6.07 -1.16 -8.36
N LEU A 177 6.42 -1.97 -7.37
CA LEU A 177 7.76 -2.06 -6.78
C LEU A 177 8.65 -3.09 -7.49
N HIS A 178 8.07 -4.22 -7.91
CA HIS A 178 8.75 -5.38 -8.52
C HIS A 178 7.99 -5.85 -9.78
N PRO A 179 8.09 -5.12 -10.91
CA PRO A 179 7.19 -5.32 -12.07
C PRO A 179 7.24 -6.71 -12.73
N GLU A 180 8.35 -7.44 -12.58
CA GLU A 180 8.52 -8.82 -13.07
C GLU A 180 8.10 -9.89 -12.04
N GLY A 181 7.61 -9.45 -10.88
CA GLY A 181 7.40 -10.26 -9.68
C GLY A 181 8.65 -10.31 -8.77
N TYR A 182 8.42 -10.55 -7.48
CA TYR A 182 9.49 -10.74 -6.49
C TYR A 182 9.68 -12.24 -6.24
N ASP A 183 10.86 -12.76 -6.52
CA ASP A 183 11.18 -14.18 -6.28
C ASP A 183 11.30 -14.44 -4.76
N VAL A 184 10.73 -15.56 -4.28
CA VAL A 184 10.90 -16.07 -2.91
C VAL A 184 11.27 -17.55 -2.90
N VAL A 185 12.12 -17.92 -1.94
CA VAL A 185 12.55 -19.30 -1.64
C VAL A 185 12.30 -19.70 -0.18
N THR A 186 11.57 -18.86 0.55
CA THR A 186 11.22 -18.99 1.97
C THR A 186 9.75 -18.61 2.17
N ASP A 187 9.26 -18.81 3.40
CA ASP A 187 8.00 -18.22 3.86
C ASP A 187 7.99 -16.70 3.70
N LEU A 188 6.78 -16.14 3.64
CA LEU A 188 6.54 -14.69 3.56
C LEU A 188 6.06 -14.17 4.92
N LEU A 189 6.64 -13.07 5.39
CA LEU A 189 6.20 -12.37 6.59
C LEU A 189 5.24 -11.25 6.19
N ILE A 190 4.13 -11.16 6.91
CA ILE A 190 3.17 -10.06 6.79
C ILE A 190 3.28 -9.23 8.06
N GLY A 191 3.88 -8.05 7.94
CA GLY A 191 3.99 -7.09 9.03
C GLY A 191 2.73 -6.22 9.11
N VAL A 192 2.26 -5.97 10.33
CA VAL A 192 1.20 -4.99 10.61
C VAL A 192 1.58 -4.14 11.82
N TYR A 193 1.30 -2.84 11.73
CA TYR A 193 1.35 -1.92 12.86
C TYR A 193 0.20 -0.91 12.77
N ALA A 194 -0.21 -0.38 13.92
CA ALA A 194 -1.29 0.58 14.01
C ALA A 194 -1.01 1.65 15.07
N ASN A 195 -1.44 2.88 14.81
CA ASN A 195 -1.32 4.00 15.73
C ASN A 195 -2.66 4.73 15.86
N ASN A 196 -3.08 4.96 17.10
CA ASN A 196 -4.18 5.82 17.50
C ASN A 196 -5.55 5.46 16.89
N LEU A 197 -5.82 4.17 16.68
CA LEU A 197 -7.12 3.63 16.25
C LEU A 197 -8.17 3.76 17.38
N GLN A 198 -8.64 4.98 17.66
CA GLN A 198 -9.57 5.28 18.74
C GLN A 198 -11.05 5.06 18.40
N ASN A 199 -11.39 4.63 17.19
CA ASN A 199 -12.76 4.22 16.87
C ASN A 199 -13.19 3.09 17.82
N THR A 200 -14.42 3.15 18.37
CA THR A 200 -14.93 2.19 19.35
C THR A 200 -15.00 0.75 18.83
N ARG A 201 -15.02 0.56 17.51
CA ARG A 201 -14.95 -0.74 16.81
C ARG A 201 -13.52 -1.28 16.64
N LEU A 202 -12.50 -0.43 16.81
CA LEU A 202 -11.09 -0.75 16.58
C LEU A 202 -10.22 -0.72 17.83
N VAL A 203 -10.64 -0.02 18.90
CA VAL A 203 -9.87 0.13 20.13
C VAL A 203 -10.06 -1.07 21.06
N ASN A 204 -8.96 -1.63 21.58
CA ASN A 204 -9.00 -2.80 22.46
C ASN A 204 -9.74 -4.02 21.87
N THR A 205 -9.56 -4.27 20.57
CA THR A 205 -10.21 -5.37 19.83
C THR A 205 -9.19 -6.24 19.10
N THR A 206 -9.53 -7.51 18.90
CA THR A 206 -8.87 -8.36 17.89
C THR A 206 -9.42 -8.01 16.52
N LEU A 207 -8.52 -7.72 15.58
CA LEU A 207 -8.81 -7.33 14.21
C LEU A 207 -8.19 -8.36 13.26
N GLU A 208 -8.78 -8.49 12.09
CA GLU A 208 -8.38 -9.46 11.07
C GLU A 208 -7.74 -8.76 9.87
N LEU A 209 -6.78 -9.43 9.23
CA LEU A 209 -6.19 -9.06 7.96
C LEU A 209 -6.34 -10.24 6.99
N ASP A 210 -7.27 -10.13 6.06
CA ASP A 210 -7.39 -11.06 4.93
C ASP A 210 -6.27 -10.74 3.91
N ILE A 211 -5.51 -11.76 3.50
CA ILE A 211 -4.42 -11.68 2.54
C ILE A 211 -4.73 -12.56 1.32
N MET A 212 -4.48 -12.03 0.12
CA MET A 212 -4.45 -12.83 -1.11
C MET A 212 -3.13 -12.60 -1.85
N ILE A 213 -2.43 -13.69 -2.15
CA ILE A 213 -1.17 -13.69 -2.90
C ILE A 213 -1.42 -14.36 -4.25
N ILE A 214 -1.01 -13.71 -5.34
CA ILE A 214 -0.92 -14.31 -6.68
C ILE A 214 0.57 -14.52 -6.98
N ALA A 215 0.94 -15.76 -7.27
CA ALA A 215 2.33 -16.13 -7.53
C ALA A 215 2.45 -17.14 -8.68
N GLU A 216 3.59 -17.18 -9.35
CA GLU A 216 3.93 -18.20 -10.35
C GLU A 216 5.05 -19.12 -9.84
N PRO A 217 4.89 -20.45 -9.89
CA PRO A 217 5.96 -21.40 -9.61
C PRO A 217 7.13 -21.24 -10.58
N LYS A 218 8.32 -20.97 -10.03
CA LYS A 218 9.56 -20.69 -10.77
C LYS A 218 10.67 -21.64 -10.35
N LYS A 219 11.48 -22.08 -11.31
CA LYS A 219 12.77 -22.72 -11.01
C LYS A 219 13.81 -21.63 -10.81
N ILE A 220 14.40 -21.60 -9.62
CA ILE A 220 15.34 -20.57 -9.18
C ILE A 220 16.75 -20.96 -9.62
N THR A 221 17.49 -20.05 -10.22
CA THR A 221 18.88 -20.29 -10.62
C THR A 221 19.86 -19.89 -9.52
N GLN A 222 21.11 -20.37 -9.60
CA GLN A 222 22.17 -19.92 -8.69
C GLN A 222 22.42 -18.41 -8.74
N LYS A 223 22.20 -17.78 -9.91
CA LYS A 223 22.28 -16.33 -10.05
C LYS A 223 21.19 -15.64 -9.23
N ASP A 224 19.96 -16.12 -9.31
CA ASP A 224 18.82 -15.54 -8.58
C ASP A 224 19.03 -15.68 -7.06
N LEU A 225 19.46 -16.86 -6.58
CA LEU A 225 19.87 -17.06 -5.17
C LEU A 225 20.98 -16.11 -4.73
N THR A 226 21.95 -15.83 -5.61
CA THR A 226 23.03 -14.88 -5.32
C THR A 226 22.48 -13.45 -5.21
N GLN A 227 21.59 -13.05 -6.12
CA GLN A 227 20.96 -11.72 -6.08
C GLN A 227 20.08 -11.52 -4.83
N MET A 228 19.33 -12.54 -4.41
CA MET A 228 18.57 -12.54 -3.15
C MET A 228 19.48 -12.32 -1.94
N LEU A 229 20.61 -13.02 -1.87
CA LEU A 229 21.58 -12.88 -0.79
C LEU A 229 22.23 -11.48 -0.77
N THR A 230 22.53 -10.91 -1.94
CA THR A 230 23.07 -9.53 -2.01
C THR A 230 22.04 -8.49 -1.58
N GLN A 231 20.76 -8.65 -1.96
CA GLN A 231 19.68 -7.73 -1.54
C GLN A 231 19.41 -7.80 -0.03
N ALA A 232 19.54 -8.97 0.58
CA ALA A 232 19.43 -9.14 2.04
C ALA A 232 20.61 -8.55 2.84
N GLN A 233 21.67 -8.08 2.18
CA GLN A 233 22.84 -7.43 2.81
C GLN A 233 22.82 -5.90 2.73
N ASP A 234 21.83 -5.29 2.09
CA ASP A 234 21.72 -3.84 1.87
C ASP A 234 21.04 -3.11 3.05
N LEU A 235 21.40 -3.52 4.28
CA LEU A 235 20.88 -3.03 5.59
C LEU A 235 21.96 -2.22 6.35
#